data_AF-A0A3N5TRH4-F1
#
_entry.id   AF-A0A3N5TRH4-F1
#
_cell.length_a   1.000
_cell.length_b   1.000
_cell.length_c   1.000
_cell.angle_alpha   90.00
_cell.angle_beta   90.00
_cell.angle_gamma   90.00
#
_symmetry.space_group_name_H-M   'P 1'
#
loop_
_entity.id
_entity.type
_entity.pdbx_description
1 polymer ?
#
loop_
_entity_poly.entity_id
_entity_poly.type
_entity_poly.pdbx_seq_one_letter_code
_entity_poly.pdbx_strand_id
1 'polypeptide(L)' 'MQQAKFSCNENQVEFLNNYKEYGFKDKSSLVREALNRLKEEFESMKLRESAELYAETYMEDSDLKALTESAAQGWPE' A
#
# COMPACT_ATOMS: atom_id res chain seq x y z
N MET A 1 -11.44 -19.51 8.27
CA MET A 1 -10.24 -18.66 8.46
C MET A 1 -9.08 -19.56 8.83
N GLN A 2 -7.91 -19.36 8.23
CA GLN A 2 -6.69 -20.04 8.67
C GLN A 2 -6.11 -19.32 9.89
N GLN A 3 -5.51 -20.07 10.82
CA GLN A 3 -4.92 -19.52 12.04
C GLN A 3 -3.40 -19.49 11.93
N ALA A 4 -2.80 -18.37 12.34
CA ALA A 4 -1.37 -18.24 12.52
C ALA A 4 -1.08 -17.92 13.99
N LYS A 5 -0.03 -18.54 14.55
CA LYS A 5 0.49 -18.21 15.88
C LYS A 5 1.81 -17.48 15.73
N PHE A 6 1.97 -16.38 16.43
CA PHE A 6 3.18 -15.57 16.43
C PHE A 6 3.44 -15.07 17.86
N SER A 7 4.72 -14.90 18.19
CA SER A 7 5.13 -14.29 19.45
C SER A 7 5.01 -12.78 19.35
N CYS A 8 4.54 -12.15 20.43
CA CYS A 8 4.48 -10.70 20.56
C CYS A 8 5.41 -10.27 21.70
N ASN A 9 6.05 -9.11 21.57
CA ASN A 9 6.73 -8.49 22.68
C ASN A 9 5.73 -7.84 23.66
N GLU A 10 6.21 -7.41 24.83
CA GLU A 10 5.36 -6.85 25.89
C GLU A 10 4.54 -5.64 25.41
N ASN A 11 5.17 -4.70 24.71
CA ASN A 11 4.49 -3.51 24.17
C ASN A 11 3.37 -3.88 23.17
N GLN A 12 3.60 -4.88 22.33
CA GLN A 12 2.58 -5.41 21.40
C GLN A 12 1.43 -6.08 22.15
N VAL A 13 1.73 -6.82 23.23
CA VAL A 13 0.69 -7.44 24.06
C VAL A 13 -0.15 -6.39 24.78
N GLU A 14 0.46 -5.33 25.30
CA GLU A 14 -0.23 -4.20 25.92
C GLU A 14 -1.16 -3.50 24.91
N PHE A 15 -0.65 -3.16 23.73
CA PHE A 15 -1.45 -2.61 22.65
C PHE A 15 -2.65 -3.50 22.30
N LEU A 16 -2.43 -4.81 22.18
CA LEU A 16 -3.50 -5.77 21.91
C LEU A 16 -4.50 -5.90 23.06
N ASN A 17 -4.09 -5.72 24.31
CA ASN A 17 -5.00 -5.76 25.46
C ASN A 17 -5.97 -4.58 25.48
N ASN A 18 -5.55 -3.42 24.95
CA ASN A 18 -6.35 -2.20 24.89
C ASN A 18 -7.29 -2.15 23.67
N TYR A 19 -7.50 -3.27 22.96
CA TYR A 19 -8.32 -3.33 21.74
C TYR A 19 -9.73 -2.70 21.87
N LYS A 20 -10.33 -2.77 23.06
CA LYS A 20 -11.66 -2.18 23.32
C LYS A 20 -11.63 -0.66 23.30
N GLU A 21 -10.54 -0.04 23.75
CA GLU A 21 -10.37 1.42 23.77
C GLU A 21 -10.34 1.98 22.35
N TYR A 22 -9.88 1.19 21.39
CA TYR A 22 -9.87 1.54 19.96
C TYR A 22 -11.15 1.10 19.23
N GLY A 23 -12.16 0.59 19.92
CA GLY A 23 -13.46 0.21 19.33
C GLY A 23 -13.50 -1.16 18.66
N PHE A 24 -12.49 -2.03 18.88
CA PHE A 24 -12.50 -3.38 18.32
C PHE A 24 -13.26 -4.36 19.21
N LYS A 25 -13.91 -5.35 18.57
CA LYS A 25 -14.67 -6.40 19.27
C LYS A 25 -13.79 -7.45 19.95
N ASP A 26 -12.62 -7.71 19.39
CA ASP A 26 -11.65 -8.71 19.85
C ASP A 26 -10.24 -8.40 19.32
N LYS A 27 -9.21 -8.98 19.94
CA LYS A 27 -7.80 -8.82 19.53
C LYS A 27 -7.57 -9.21 18.06
N SER A 28 -8.27 -10.24 17.58
CA SER A 28 -8.13 -10.71 16.20
C SER A 28 -8.70 -9.73 15.18
N SER A 29 -9.70 -8.93 15.53
CA SER A 29 -10.23 -7.86 14.68
C SER A 29 -9.25 -6.70 14.56
N LEU A 30 -8.60 -6.32 15.67
CA LEU A 30 -7.51 -5.33 15.66
C LEU A 30 -6.32 -5.79 14.81
N VAL A 31 -5.86 -7.02 15.00
CA VAL A 31 -4.72 -7.58 14.22
C VAL A 31 -5.05 -7.64 12.74
N ARG A 32 -6.27 -8.06 12.36
CA ARG A 32 -6.68 -8.09 10.94
C ARG A 32 -6.65 -6.72 10.31
N GLU A 33 -7.17 -5.71 11.01
CA GLU A 33 -7.16 -4.34 10.53
C GLU A 33 -5.73 -3.81 10.38
N ALA A 34 -4.85 -4.07 11.35
CA ALA A 34 -3.44 -3.71 11.25
C ALA A 34 -2.74 -4.37 10.05
N LEU A 35 -3.01 -5.66 9.80
CA LEU A 35 -2.47 -6.38 8.64
C LEU A 35 -3.00 -5.83 7.31
N ASN A 36 -4.28 -5.46 7.24
CA ASN A 36 -4.85 -4.85 6.03
C ASN A 36 -4.16 -3.52 5.71
N ARG A 37 -3.98 -2.65 6.71
CA ARG A 37 -3.30 -1.36 6.53
C ARG A 37 -1.86 -1.54 6.07
N LEU A 38 -1.13 -2.48 6.68
CA LEU A 38 0.25 -2.78 6.28
C LEU A 38 0.31 -3.32 4.85
N LYS A 39 -0.67 -4.14 4.45
CA LYS A 39 -0.78 -4.65 3.09
C LYS A 39 -1.01 -3.51 2.09
N GLU A 40 -1.95 -2.60 2.38
CA GLU A 40 -2.23 -1.43 1.54
C GLU A 40 -1.01 -0.53 1.38
N GLU A 41 -0.26 -0.32 2.47
CA GLU A 41 1.00 0.44 2.45
C GLU A 41 2.03 -0.19 1.51
N PHE A 42 2.26 -1.51 1.62
CA PHE A 42 3.18 -2.21 0.71
C PHE A 42 2.71 -2.19 -0.74
N GLU A 43 1.42 -2.36 -0.99
CA GLU A 43 0.86 -2.28 -2.35
C GLU A 43 1.02 -0.88 -2.94
N SER A 44 0.79 0.17 -2.15
CA SER A 44 1.02 1.55 -2.57
C SER A 44 2.49 1.86 -2.81
N MET A 45 3.40 1.37 -1.97
CA MET A 45 4.84 1.53 -2.17
C MET A 45 5.29 0.87 -3.47
N LYS A 46 4.87 -0.37 -3.70
CA LYS A 46 5.20 -1.10 -4.93
C LYS A 46 4.65 -0.42 -6.17
N LEU A 47 3.44 0.13 -6.10
CA LEU A 47 2.86 0.90 -7.19
C LEU A 47 3.69 2.14 -7.50
N ARG A 48 4.11 2.88 -6.47
CA ARG A 48 4.97 4.05 -6.62
C ARG A 48 6.33 3.70 -7.22
N GLU A 49 6.99 2.67 -6.70
CA GLU A 49 8.27 2.18 -7.26
C GLU A 49 8.12 1.79 -8.73
N SER A 50 7.02 1.12 -9.09
CA SER A 50 6.76 0.78 -10.50
C SER A 50 6.55 2.01 -11.37
N ALA A 51 5.81 3.02 -10.88
CA ALA A 51 5.57 4.27 -11.59
C ALA A 51 6.86 5.08 -11.77
N GLU A 52 7.73 5.13 -10.75
CA GLU A 52 9.05 5.75 -10.83
C GLU A 52 9.93 5.08 -11.89
N LEU A 53 9.96 3.74 -11.93
CA LEU A 53 10.69 2.99 -12.95
C LEU A 53 10.17 3.23 -14.38
N TYR A 54 8.84 3.30 -14.55
CA TYR A 54 8.23 3.65 -15.83
C TYR A 54 8.56 5.09 -16.24
N ALA A 55 8.56 6.04 -15.30
CA ALA A 55 8.93 7.42 -15.56
C ALA A 55 10.39 7.54 -16.01
N GLU A 56 11.32 6.80 -15.37
CA GLU A 56 12.72 6.73 -15.78
C GLU A 56 12.87 6.21 -17.21
N THR A 57 12.22 5.08 -17.52
CA THR A 57 12.25 4.48 -18.86
C THR A 57 11.63 5.41 -19.91
N TYR A 58 10.48 6.02 -19.59
CA TYR A 58 9.80 6.97 -20.46
C TYR A 58 10.66 8.22 -20.70
N MET A 59 11.43 8.67 -19.71
CA MET A 59 12.33 9.83 -19.85
C MET A 59 13.42 9.62 -20.90
N GLU A 60 13.87 8.39 -21.10
CA GLU A 60 14.94 8.07 -22.04
C GLU A 60 14.43 7.81 -23.47
N ASP A 61 13.14 7.52 -23.64
CA ASP A 61 12.54 7.19 -24.93
C ASP A 61 11.90 8.41 -25.61
N SER A 62 12.67 9.08 -26.47
CA SER A 62 12.22 10.28 -27.20
C SER A 62 11.10 10.01 -28.20
N ASP A 63 11.07 8.83 -28.81
CA ASP A 63 10.08 8.47 -29.83
C ASP A 63 8.73 8.21 -29.18
N LEU A 64 8.72 7.51 -28.03
CA LEU A 64 7.53 7.29 -27.22
C LEU A 64 6.97 8.62 -26.68
N LYS A 65 7.83 9.55 -26.25
CA LYS A 65 7.40 10.91 -25.85
C LYS A 65 6.70 11.65 -26.98
N ALA A 66 7.30 11.67 -28.18
CA ALA A 66 6.73 12.35 -29.34
C ALA A 66 5.38 11.76 -29.75
N LEU A 67 5.23 10.43 -29.68
CA LEU A 67 3.95 9.75 -29.91
C LEU A 67 2.90 10.12 -28.85
N THR A 68 3.30 10.17 -27.58
CA THR A 68 2.41 10.50 -26.46
C THR A 68 1.93 11.96 -26.52
N GLU A 69 2.82 12.90 -26.81
CA GLU A 69 2.50 14.32 -27.01
C GLU A 69 1.56 14.54 -28.20
N SER A 70 1.81 13.85 -29.32
CA SER A 70 0.95 13.88 -30.51
C SER A 70 -0.47 13.36 -30.22
N ALA A 71 -0.58 12.28 -29.44
CA ALA A 71 -1.87 11.69 -29.07
C ALA A 71 -2.66 12.53 -28.05
N ALA A 72 -1.98 13.28 -27.18
CA ALA A 72 -2.61 14.17 -26.20
C ALA A 72 -3.20 15.43 -26.83
N GLN A 73 -2.78 15.78 -28.05
CA GLN A 73 -3.25 16.97 -28.75
C GLN A 73 -4.74 16.84 -29.13
N GLY A 74 -5.59 17.65 -28.47
CA GLY A 74 -7.05 17.69 -28.73
C GLY A 74 -7.91 17.04 -27.66
N TRP A 75 -7.34 16.55 -26.56
CA TRP A 75 -8.11 16.19 -25.38
C TRP A 75 -8.51 17.45 -24.59
N PRO A 76 -9.76 17.54 -24.10
CA PRO A 76 -10.17 18.64 -23.23
C PRO A 76 -9.41 18.59 -21.89
N GLU A 77 -9.17 19.76 -21.29
CA GLU A 77 -8.56 19.91 -19.96
C GLU A 77 -9.36 19.21 -18.85
#